data_AF-A0A3C1ZAE7-F1
#
_entry.id   AF-A0A3C1ZAE7-F1
#
_cell.length_a   1.000
_cell.length_b   1.000
_cell.length_c   1.000
_cell.angle_alpha   90.00
_cell.angle_beta   90.00
_cell.angle_gamma   90.00
#
_symmetry.space_group_name_H-M   'P 1'
#
loop_
_entity.id
_entity.type
_entity.pdbx_description
1 polymer ?
#
loop_
_entity_poly.entity_id
_entity_poly.type
_entity_poly.pdbx_seq_one_letter_code
_entity_poly.pdbx_strand_id
1 'polypeptide(L)'
;MKTIITISILLLASMGLPAQVRHIKPSNVCPIQDFPTEQYNRLQQAMNTRKLTVKEQKLVQKMEENLIFEEFYSGMCNWYCGGIVDTITASSALPPSQSHTYTAGNAHDFDHETAWVEGAPGEGVGEWL
;
A
#
# COMPACT_ATOMS: atom_id res chain seq x y z
N MET A 1 -45.04 17.33 -19.49
CA MET A 1 -45.05 15.85 -19.52
C MET A 1 -43.92 15.27 -20.36
N LYS A 2 -43.75 15.67 -21.63
CA LYS A 2 -42.69 15.14 -22.50
C LYS A 2 -41.27 15.32 -21.94
N THR A 3 -40.96 16.49 -21.37
CA THR A 3 -39.63 16.82 -20.82
C THR A 3 -39.24 16.00 -19.58
N ILE A 4 -40.21 15.66 -18.72
CA ILE A 4 -39.96 14.87 -17.50
C ILE A 4 -39.65 13.42 -17.88
N ILE A 5 -40.38 12.88 -18.86
CA ILE A 5 -40.13 11.52 -19.38
C ILE A 5 -38.74 11.44 -20.01
N THR A 6 -38.29 12.47 -20.74
CA THR A 6 -36.95 12.51 -21.33
C THR A 6 -35.84 12.50 -20.27
N ILE A 7 -36.00 13.27 -19.19
CA ILE A 7 -35.01 13.33 -18.10
C ILE A 7 -34.95 12.00 -17.32
N SER A 8 -36.10 11.37 -17.07
CA SER A 8 -36.14 10.06 -16.38
C SER A 8 -35.47 8.94 -17.19
N ILE A 9 -35.61 8.96 -18.53
CA ILE A 9 -34.95 7.99 -19.42
C ILE A 9 -33.43 8.20 -19.44
N LEU A 10 -32.96 9.45 -19.41
CA LEU A 10 -31.54 9.79 -19.34
C LEU A 10 -30.90 9.36 -18.01
N LEU A 11 -31.60 9.53 -16.89
CA LEU A 11 -31.13 9.10 -15.57
C LEU A 11 -31.06 7.57 -15.45
N LEU A 12 -32.07 6.85 -15.95
CA LEU A 12 -32.07 5.37 -15.96
C LEU A 12 -30.95 4.77 -16.84
N ALA A 13 -30.56 5.44 -17.93
CA ALA A 13 -29.44 5.00 -18.77
C ALA A 13 -28.07 5.14 -18.08
N SER A 14 -27.93 6.06 -17.12
CA SER A 14 -26.68 6.27 -16.37
C SER A 14 -26.43 5.26 -15.24
N MET A 15 -27.48 4.55 -14.78
CA MET A 15 -27.39 3.61 -13.65
C MET A 15 -27.10 2.16 -14.08
N GLY A 16 -26.99 1.90 -15.39
CA GLY A 16 -26.91 0.54 -15.96
C GLY A 16 -25.55 0.07 -16.45
N LEU A 17 -24.48 0.86 -16.32
CA LEU A 17 -23.13 0.37 -16.61
C LEU A 17 -22.49 -0.09 -15.29
N PRO A 18 -22.41 -1.40 -15.01
CA PRO A 18 -21.54 -1.87 -13.93
C PRO A 18 -20.14 -1.29 -14.18
N ALA A 19 -19.66 -0.48 -13.24
CA ALA A 19 -18.28 0.03 -13.18
C ALA A 19 -17.28 -1.08 -12.86
N GLN A 20 -17.51 -2.30 -13.35
CA GLN A 20 -16.63 -3.44 -13.19
C GLN A 20 -16.08 -3.77 -14.58
N VAL A 21 -14.82 -3.41 -14.82
CA VAL A 21 -14.09 -3.66 -16.06
C VAL A 21 -14.04 -5.17 -16.30
N ARG A 22 -14.98 -5.69 -17.10
CA ARG A 22 -15.18 -7.13 -17.36
C ARG A 22 -14.09 -7.77 -18.24
N HIS A 23 -12.98 -7.07 -18.50
CA HIS A 23 -12.06 -7.43 -19.60
C HIS A 23 -10.62 -6.99 -19.37
N ILE A 24 -10.14 -6.96 -18.12
CA ILE A 24 -8.70 -7.03 -17.89
C ILE A 24 -8.27 -8.47 -18.22
N LYS A 25 -7.81 -8.67 -19.45
CA LYS A 25 -7.12 -9.90 -19.89
C LYS A 25 -5.63 -9.58 -19.92
N PRO A 26 -4.91 -9.67 -18.79
CA PRO A 26 -3.50 -9.35 -18.79
C PRO A 26 -2.79 -10.26 -19.78
N SER A 27 -2.01 -9.68 -20.70
CA SER A 27 -1.21 -10.43 -21.67
C SER A 27 -0.09 -11.20 -20.98
N ASN A 28 0.32 -10.76 -19.79
CA ASN A 28 1.31 -11.38 -18.93
C ASN A 28 0.80 -11.34 -17.48
N VAL A 29 0.80 -12.49 -16.81
CA VAL A 29 0.62 -12.58 -15.36
C VAL A 29 1.95 -13.01 -14.79
N CYS A 30 2.54 -12.20 -13.91
CA CYS A 30 3.70 -12.65 -13.16
C CYS A 30 3.23 -13.62 -12.07
N PRO A 31 3.64 -14.89 -12.08
CA PRO A 31 3.37 -15.78 -10.96
C PRO A 31 4.14 -15.25 -9.75
N ILE A 32 3.41 -14.90 -8.69
CA ILE A 32 4.02 -14.59 -7.40
C ILE A 32 4.46 -15.93 -6.80
N GLN A 33 5.69 -16.00 -6.33
CA GLN A 33 6.19 -17.21 -5.67
C GLN A 33 5.61 -17.28 -4.26
N ASP A 34 4.80 -18.30 -4.00
CA ASP A 34 4.29 -18.56 -2.66
C ASP A 34 5.39 -19.16 -1.77
N PHE A 35 5.56 -18.58 -0.58
CA PHE A 35 6.48 -19.08 0.43
C PHE A 35 5.71 -19.51 1.68
N PRO A 36 6.02 -20.68 2.27
CA PRO A 36 5.57 -21.00 3.61
C PRO A 36 6.03 -19.95 4.61
N THR A 37 5.19 -19.62 5.60
CA THR A 37 5.48 -18.60 6.63
C THR A 37 6.81 -18.85 7.35
N GLU A 38 7.14 -20.11 7.64
CA GLU A 38 8.42 -20.47 8.24
C GLU A 38 9.62 -20.06 7.37
N GLN A 39 9.53 -20.33 6.07
CA GLN A 39 10.57 -19.95 5.12
C GLN A 39 10.67 -18.42 5.02
N TYR A 40 9.55 -17.71 5.00
CA TYR A 40 9.52 -16.24 5.03
C TYR A 40 10.22 -15.68 6.26
N ASN A 41 9.83 -16.13 7.46
CA ASN A 41 10.42 -15.67 8.72
C ASN A 41 11.92 -15.95 8.80
N ARG A 42 12.35 -17.13 8.32
CA ARG A 42 13.76 -17.50 8.29
C ARG A 42 14.56 -16.64 7.31
N LEU A 43 14.00 -16.30 6.15
CA LEU A 43 14.63 -15.37 5.20
C LEU A 43 14.73 -13.96 5.77
N GLN A 44 13.66 -13.46 6.40
CA GLN A 44 13.67 -12.15 7.07
C GLN A 44 14.76 -12.06 8.15
N GLN A 45 14.88 -13.09 8.99
CA GLN A 45 15.94 -13.14 10.00
C GLN A 45 17.34 -13.19 9.35
N ALA A 46 17.49 -13.96 8.27
CA ALA A 46 18.75 -14.04 7.53
C ALA A 46 19.13 -12.71 6.87
N MET A 47 18.17 -11.94 6.36
CA MET A 47 18.39 -10.58 5.85
C MET A 47 18.83 -9.63 6.97
N ASN A 48 18.08 -9.58 8.08
CA ASN A 48 18.37 -8.72 9.22
C ASN A 48 19.75 -9.00 9.83
N THR A 49 20.19 -10.27 9.80
CA THR A 49 21.49 -10.70 10.33
C THR A 49 22.59 -10.81 9.27
N ARG A 50 22.30 -10.49 8.01
CA ARG A 50 23.22 -10.63 6.85
C ARG A 50 23.81 -12.04 6.67
N LYS A 51 23.03 -13.07 6.97
CA LYS A 51 23.41 -14.50 6.89
C LYS A 51 22.65 -15.25 5.78
N LEU A 52 22.52 -14.63 4.61
CA LEU A 52 21.89 -15.26 3.44
C LEU A 52 22.87 -16.21 2.75
N THR A 53 22.40 -17.38 2.31
CA THR A 53 23.16 -18.25 1.40
C THR A 53 23.27 -17.61 0.02
N VAL A 54 24.22 -18.06 -0.81
CA VAL A 54 24.39 -17.55 -2.19
C VAL A 54 23.10 -17.71 -3.03
N LYS A 55 22.35 -18.80 -2.83
CA LYS A 55 21.08 -19.02 -3.51
C LYS A 55 20.01 -18.02 -3.07
N GLU A 56 19.98 -17.70 -1.78
CA GLU A 56 19.01 -16.76 -1.20
C GLU A 56 19.35 -15.32 -1.54
N GLN A 57 20.64 -14.95 -1.57
CA GLN A 57 21.08 -13.64 -2.06
C GLN A 57 20.59 -13.39 -3.49
N LYS A 58 20.75 -14.39 -4.38
CA LYS A 58 20.24 -14.30 -5.76
C LYS A 58 18.72 -14.21 -5.83
N LEU A 59 18.00 -14.87 -4.91
CA LEU A 59 16.54 -14.82 -4.85
C LEU A 59 16.05 -13.46 -4.34
N VAL A 60 16.66 -12.93 -3.28
CA VAL A 60 16.37 -11.60 -2.72
C VAL A 60 16.68 -10.52 -3.74
N GLN A 61 17.83 -10.56 -4.42
CA GLN A 61 18.13 -9.69 -5.55
C GLN A 61 17.04 -9.80 -6.65
N LYS A 62 16.60 -11.02 -6.97
CA LYS A 62 15.49 -11.24 -7.91
C LYS A 62 14.10 -10.90 -7.32
N MET A 63 13.95 -10.38 -6.11
CA MET A 63 12.63 -10.00 -5.56
C MET A 63 12.60 -8.53 -5.17
N GLU A 64 13.61 -8.08 -4.45
CA GLU A 64 13.78 -6.68 -4.02
C GLU A 64 14.41 -5.81 -5.10
N GLU A 65 15.31 -6.36 -5.91
CA GLU A 65 16.03 -5.65 -6.98
C GLU A 65 15.52 -6.05 -8.39
N ASN A 66 14.35 -6.69 -8.49
CA ASN A 66 13.91 -7.30 -9.74
C ASN A 66 13.36 -6.30 -10.75
N LEU A 67 13.76 -6.55 -11.99
CA LEU A 67 13.20 -6.10 -13.27
C LEU A 67 11.67 -6.04 -13.33
N ILE A 68 10.91 -6.79 -12.53
CA ILE A 68 9.44 -6.68 -12.49
C ILE A 68 9.01 -5.28 -11.99
N PHE A 69 9.66 -4.74 -10.96
CA PHE A 69 9.37 -3.37 -10.51
C PHE A 69 9.83 -2.34 -11.55
N GLU A 70 10.98 -2.58 -12.19
CA GLU A 70 11.49 -1.71 -13.25
C GLU A 70 10.61 -1.73 -14.53
N GLU A 71 10.11 -2.90 -14.90
CA GLU A 71 9.30 -3.18 -16.10
C GLU A 71 7.86 -2.70 -15.95
N PHE A 72 7.27 -2.79 -14.75
CA PHE A 72 5.86 -2.42 -14.52
C PHE A 72 5.65 -1.05 -13.88
N TYR A 73 6.51 -0.61 -12.96
CA TYR A 73 6.25 0.57 -12.12
C TYR A 73 7.20 1.74 -12.41
N SER A 74 8.50 1.51 -12.60
CA SER A 74 9.49 2.41 -13.24
C SER A 74 10.90 1.87 -13.04
N GLY A 75 11.82 2.05 -14.01
CA GLY A 75 13.25 1.72 -13.88
C GLY A 75 14.05 2.54 -12.85
N MET A 76 13.36 3.26 -11.97
CA MET A 76 13.93 3.92 -10.81
C MET A 76 13.41 3.23 -9.55
N CYS A 77 14.27 3.19 -8.54
CA CYS A 77 13.93 2.69 -7.24
C CYS A 77 12.74 3.50 -6.64
N ASN A 78 11.85 2.87 -5.87
CA ASN A 78 10.68 3.55 -5.31
C ASN A 78 11.08 4.71 -4.37
N TRP A 79 10.15 5.57 -3.95
CA TRP A 79 10.46 6.73 -3.09
C TRP A 79 11.30 6.34 -1.86
N TYR A 80 11.07 5.15 -1.29
CA TYR A 80 11.78 4.64 -0.11
C TYR A 80 13.22 4.21 -0.38
N CYS A 81 13.66 4.19 -1.62
CA CYS A 81 15.04 3.82 -1.98
C CYS A 81 16.00 5.02 -1.99
N GLY A 82 15.50 6.25 -1.99
CA GLY A 82 16.33 7.46 -1.96
C GLY A 82 15.76 8.60 -1.12
N GLY A 83 14.49 8.51 -0.70
CA GLY A 83 13.86 9.44 0.21
C GLY A 83 14.35 9.20 1.64
N ILE A 84 14.73 10.29 2.31
CA ILE A 84 14.96 10.31 3.75
C ILE A 84 13.84 11.14 4.35
N VAL A 85 13.10 10.59 5.29
CA VAL A 85 12.22 11.37 6.16
C VAL A 85 13.06 11.95 7.28
N ASP A 86 13.27 13.27 7.27
CA ASP A 86 14.00 13.96 8.33
C ASP A 86 13.11 14.23 9.55
N THR A 87 11.86 14.64 9.33
CA THR A 87 10.92 14.95 10.42
C THR A 87 9.49 14.59 10.01
N ILE A 88 8.72 14.04 10.95
CA ILE A 88 7.30 13.71 10.79
C ILE A 88 6.52 14.47 11.86
N THR A 89 5.54 15.25 11.44
CA THR A 89 4.72 16.08 12.32
C THR A 89 3.27 15.95 11.94
N ALA A 90 2.37 15.94 12.93
CA ALA A 90 0.94 15.95 12.67
C ALA A 90 0.26 17.13 13.37
N SER A 91 -0.91 17.52 12.89
CA SER A 91 -1.80 18.48 13.55
C SER A 91 -2.18 18.03 14.96
N SER A 92 -2.46 16.74 15.13
CA SER A 92 -2.79 16.11 16.40
C SER A 92 -2.51 14.60 16.37
N ALA A 93 -2.72 13.94 17.51
CA ALA A 93 -2.68 12.49 17.62
C ALA A 93 -3.72 12.01 18.64
N LEU A 94 -4.37 10.89 18.34
CA LEU A 94 -5.26 10.21 19.26
C LEU A 94 -4.49 9.83 20.53
N PRO A 95 -5.04 10.04 21.73
CA PRO A 95 -4.39 9.59 22.95
C PRO A 95 -4.12 8.08 22.93
N PRO A 96 -2.97 7.62 23.46
CA PRO A 96 -2.67 6.20 23.57
C PRO A 96 -3.80 5.43 24.27
N SER A 97 -4.04 4.19 23.83
CA SER A 97 -5.05 3.32 24.41
C SER A 97 -4.51 1.90 24.50
N GLN A 98 -4.57 1.33 25.72
CA GLN A 98 -4.00 0.02 26.03
C GLN A 98 -2.51 -0.04 25.64
N SER A 99 -2.14 -0.93 24.73
CA SER A 99 -0.79 -1.11 24.20
C SER A 99 -0.51 -0.32 22.92
N HIS A 100 -1.49 0.45 22.40
CA HIS A 100 -1.36 1.16 21.13
C HIS A 100 -1.04 2.64 21.33
N THR A 101 -0.16 3.15 20.47
CA THR A 101 0.11 4.57 20.30
C THR A 101 -0.36 5.00 18.91
N TYR A 102 -0.54 6.31 18.71
CA TYR A 102 -1.07 6.86 17.46
C TYR A 102 -0.28 8.07 16.97
N THR A 103 1.03 8.07 17.26
CA THR A 103 1.88 9.23 16.99
C THR A 103 2.15 9.38 15.49
N ALA A 104 2.57 10.57 15.06
CA ALA A 104 2.95 10.84 13.68
C ALA A 104 4.02 9.86 13.16
N GLY A 105 4.97 9.46 14.02
CA GLY A 105 6.02 8.50 13.66
C GLY A 105 5.52 7.12 13.25
N ASN A 106 4.34 6.71 13.72
CA ASN A 106 3.74 5.42 13.37
C ASN A 106 3.35 5.33 11.89
N ALA A 107 3.27 6.44 11.16
CA ALA A 107 3.03 6.41 9.71
C ALA A 107 4.27 6.01 8.89
N HIS A 108 5.44 5.90 9.53
CA HIS A 108 6.70 5.63 8.85
C HIS A 108 7.66 4.73 9.66
N ASP A 109 7.13 3.95 10.61
CA ASP A 109 7.91 3.00 11.41
C ASP A 109 8.07 1.61 10.74
N PHE A 110 7.45 1.44 9.56
CA PHE A 110 7.40 0.19 8.79
C PHE A 110 6.73 -0.99 9.52
N ASP A 111 5.91 -0.71 10.53
CA ASP A 111 5.05 -1.69 11.19
C ASP A 111 3.61 -1.53 10.67
N HIS A 112 3.01 -2.62 10.15
CA HIS A 112 1.64 -2.56 9.64
C HIS A 112 0.59 -2.60 10.76
N GLU A 113 0.98 -2.91 11.99
CA GLU A 113 0.10 -2.99 13.16
C GLU A 113 -0.05 -1.63 13.87
N THR A 114 0.77 -0.64 13.51
CA THR A 114 0.73 0.72 14.04
C THR A 114 0.18 1.69 12.98
N ALA A 115 -0.35 2.82 13.46
CA ALA A 115 -0.81 3.90 12.59
C ALA A 115 -0.72 5.23 13.31
N TRP A 116 -0.55 6.33 12.56
CA TRP A 116 -0.96 7.64 13.04
C TRP A 116 -2.49 7.73 12.96
N VAL A 117 -3.11 8.24 14.02
CA VAL A 117 -4.55 8.52 14.06
C VAL A 117 -4.72 9.90 14.66
N GLU A 118 -5.52 10.75 14.03
CA GLU A 118 -5.80 12.10 14.52
C GLU A 118 -6.56 12.08 15.87
N GLY A 119 -6.38 13.13 16.68
CA GLY A 119 -7.05 13.31 17.96
C GLY A 119 -8.32 14.18 17.90
N ALA A 120 -8.84 14.47 16.71
CA ALA A 120 -9.96 15.39 16.53
C ALA A 120 -11.29 14.81 17.05
N PRO A 121 -12.15 15.62 17.72
CA PRO A 121 -13.51 15.21 18.03
C PRO A 121 -14.38 15.28 16.76
N GLY A 122 -14.50 14.17 16.02
CA GLY A 122 -15.39 14.07 14.87
C GLY A 122 -14.72 13.46 13.63
N GLU A 123 -15.04 13.99 12.45
CA GLU A 123 -14.66 13.45 11.13
C GLU A 123 -13.23 13.82 10.67
N GLY A 124 -12.42 14.47 11.49
CA GLY A 124 -11.03 14.78 11.13
C GLY A 124 -10.80 15.89 10.10
N VAL A 125 -11.84 16.62 9.70
CA VAL A 125 -11.71 17.66 8.67
C VAL A 125 -10.74 18.76 9.13
N GLY A 126 -9.58 18.85 8.46
CA GLY A 126 -8.54 19.86 8.73
C GLY A 126 -7.27 19.31 9.39
N GLU A 127 -7.28 18.03 9.77
CA GLU A 127 -6.10 17.35 10.31
C GLU A 127 -5.10 17.00 9.20
N TRP A 128 -3.83 16.90 9.57
CA TRP A 128 -2.72 16.65 8.63
C TRP A 128 -1.55 15.92 9.32
N LEU A 129 -0.71 15.32 8.48
CA LEU A 129 0.52 14.60 8.78
C LEU A 129 1.58 14.96 7.75
#